data_AF-A0AAE1PNU4-F1
#
_entry.id   AF-A0AAE1PNU4-F1
#
_cell.length_a   1.000
_cell.length_b   1.000
_cell.length_c   1.000
_cell.angle_alpha   90.00
_cell.angle_beta   90.00
_cell.angle_gamma   90.00
#
_symmetry.space_group_name_H-M   'P 1'
#
loop_
_entity.id
_entity.type
_entity.pdbx_description
1 polymer ?
#
loop_
_entity_poly.entity_id
_entity_poly.type
_entity_poly.pdbx_seq_one_letter_code
_entity_poly.pdbx_strand_id
1 'polypeptide(L)'
;MKWQGRVDTLPSLGVDSLVQNWPVLWVIKAGDAACFYDIKLGRRRVEHHDHAIVSGRLAGENMTGAGKPYWHQSMFWSDLGPEVGYEAIGIVDASLPTVGVFAKATAKDTPKAVVEATGESLRSETEQIADPSPPMYHSSSPHSPQTGEDYGKGVVFYLRDNVVVGIVLWNVFNRMPIARKIIKDGKSYDDLNEVAKLFSLHSE
;
A
#
# COMPACT_ATOMS: atom_id res chain seq x y z
N MET A 1 22.38 -26.39 -13.06
CA MET A 1 23.01 -25.15 -12.57
C MET A 1 22.07 -24.55 -11.53
N LYS A 2 22.30 -24.80 -10.23
CA LYS A 2 21.47 -24.25 -9.14
C LYS A 2 22.05 -22.90 -8.73
N TRP A 3 21.28 -21.83 -8.89
CA TRP A 3 21.64 -20.49 -8.42
C TRP A 3 21.15 -20.32 -6.99
N GLN A 4 22.06 -20.48 -6.02
CA GLN A 4 21.82 -20.09 -4.63
C GLN A 4 22.47 -18.71 -4.42
N GLY A 5 21.69 -17.64 -4.59
CA GLY A 5 22.17 -16.28 -4.32
C GLY A 5 22.33 -16.07 -2.82
N ARG A 6 23.58 -16.07 -2.34
CA ARG A 6 23.92 -15.66 -0.98
C ARG A 6 23.88 -14.13 -0.93
N VAL A 7 23.05 -13.58 -0.05
CA VAL A 7 23.07 -12.16 0.32
C VAL A 7 23.92 -12.08 1.57
N ASP A 8 25.20 -11.77 1.39
CA ASP A 8 26.12 -11.54 2.51
C ASP A 8 25.91 -10.09 3.00
N THR A 9 25.38 -9.96 4.21
CA THR A 9 25.30 -8.70 4.94
C THR A 9 26.65 -8.43 5.61
N LEU A 10 27.38 -7.42 5.17
CA LEU A 10 28.56 -6.91 5.89
C LEU A 10 28.12 -5.89 6.95
N PRO A 11 28.60 -5.94 8.21
CA PRO A 11 27.99 -5.20 9.32
C PRO A 11 28.30 -3.69 9.37
N SER A 12 29.00 -3.12 8.38
CA SER A 12 29.55 -1.76 8.52
C SER A 12 29.30 -0.82 7.34
N LEU A 13 28.48 -1.19 6.35
CA LEU A 13 28.03 -0.32 5.27
C LEU A 13 26.56 -0.63 5.00
N GLY A 14 25.66 0.25 5.47
CA GLY A 14 24.21 0.10 5.34
C GLY A 14 23.71 0.25 3.90
N VAL A 15 24.03 -0.70 3.03
CA VAL A 15 23.57 -0.75 1.65
C VAL A 15 22.89 -2.09 1.41
N ASP A 16 21.61 -2.16 1.76
CA ASP A 16 20.71 -3.24 1.34
C ASP A 16 19.49 -2.60 0.66
N SER A 17 19.75 -1.87 -0.43
CA SER A 17 18.74 -1.51 -1.40
C SER A 17 19.34 -1.56 -2.81
N LEU A 18 19.09 -2.67 -3.50
CA LEU A 18 19.24 -2.85 -4.95
C LEU A 18 20.67 -2.89 -5.54
N VAL A 19 21.72 -3.16 -4.76
CA VAL A 19 23.09 -3.19 -5.29
C VAL A 19 23.77 -4.53 -4.97
N GLN A 20 24.22 -5.27 -5.99
CA GLN A 20 25.24 -6.32 -5.82
C GLN A 20 26.61 -5.76 -6.22
N ASN A 21 27.57 -5.88 -5.32
CA ASN A 21 28.91 -5.29 -5.46
C ASN A 21 29.90 -6.37 -5.90
N TRP A 22 30.33 -6.34 -7.18
CA TRP A 22 31.54 -7.01 -7.67
C TRP A 22 32.56 -5.91 -7.98
N PRO A 23 33.87 -6.10 -7.75
CA PRO A 23 34.86 -5.01 -7.65
C PRO A 23 35.05 -4.14 -8.90
N VAL A 24 34.31 -4.39 -9.99
CA VAL A 24 34.35 -3.62 -11.24
C VAL A 24 32.97 -3.43 -11.90
N LEU A 25 31.89 -3.99 -11.33
CA LEU A 25 30.55 -3.96 -11.92
C LEU A 25 29.48 -3.82 -10.83
N TRP A 26 28.75 -2.70 -10.89
CA TRP A 26 27.57 -2.46 -10.08
C TRP A 26 26.33 -2.97 -10.84
N VAL A 27 25.59 -3.91 -10.26
CA VAL A 27 24.34 -4.40 -10.83
C VAL A 27 23.17 -3.87 -9.99
N ILE A 28 22.28 -3.10 -10.63
CA ILE A 28 21.04 -2.60 -10.04
C ILE A 28 19.85 -3.38 -10.60
N LYS A 29 18.94 -3.81 -9.72
CA LYS A 29 17.68 -4.48 -10.07
C LYS A 29 16.50 -3.59 -9.73
N ALA A 30 15.44 -3.66 -10.51
CA ALA A 30 14.18 -2.93 -10.29
C ALA A 30 12.98 -3.79 -10.71
N GLY A 31 11.78 -3.39 -10.31
CA GLY A 31 10.53 -4.08 -10.63
C GLY A 31 10.47 -5.51 -10.07
N ASP A 32 9.72 -6.38 -10.76
CA ASP A 32 9.37 -7.72 -10.27
C ASP A 32 10.56 -8.65 -9.99
N ALA A 33 11.70 -8.38 -10.64
CA ALA A 33 12.94 -9.13 -10.45
C ALA A 33 13.71 -8.72 -9.18
N ALA A 34 13.33 -7.62 -8.52
CA ALA A 34 14.00 -7.11 -7.34
C ALA A 34 13.43 -7.71 -6.05
N CYS A 35 14.30 -8.35 -5.27
CA CYS A 35 14.02 -8.63 -3.85
C CYS A 35 14.73 -7.56 -3.01
N PHE A 36 13.95 -6.65 -2.46
CA PHE A 36 14.42 -5.45 -1.76
C PHE A 36 14.09 -5.51 -0.26
N TYR A 37 14.72 -4.62 0.51
CA TYR A 37 14.43 -4.47 1.93
C TYR A 37 13.40 -3.35 2.14
N ASP A 38 12.21 -3.72 2.57
CA ASP A 38 11.20 -2.78 3.05
C ASP A 38 11.54 -2.40 4.49
N ILE A 39 11.62 -1.10 4.77
CA ILE A 39 12.03 -0.57 6.09
C ILE A 39 11.18 -1.15 7.23
N LYS A 40 9.90 -1.42 6.97
CA LYS A 40 8.95 -1.89 7.99
C LYS A 40 8.68 -3.37 7.91
N LEU A 41 8.71 -3.92 6.70
CA LEU A 41 8.23 -5.29 6.45
C LEU A 41 9.37 -6.27 6.16
N GLY A 42 10.61 -5.79 6.13
CA GLY A 42 11.80 -6.59 5.89
C GLY A 42 11.95 -6.98 4.42
N ARG A 43 12.64 -8.10 4.17
CA ARG A 43 12.99 -8.54 2.82
C ARG A 43 11.77 -9.05 2.06
N ARG A 44 11.45 -8.44 0.91
CA ARG A 44 10.27 -8.80 0.09
C ARG A 44 10.52 -8.63 -1.41
N ARG A 45 9.59 -9.18 -2.20
CA ARG A 45 9.44 -9.00 -3.65
C ARG A 45 7.97 -8.66 -3.91
N VAL A 46 7.67 -7.79 -4.86
CA VAL A 46 6.30 -7.39 -5.21
C VAL A 46 6.13 -7.32 -6.72
N GLU A 47 4.91 -7.49 -7.20
CA GLU A 47 4.53 -7.43 -8.62
C GLU A 47 3.56 -6.28 -8.83
N HIS A 48 4.04 -5.05 -8.56
CA HIS A 48 3.21 -3.85 -8.57
C HIS A 48 3.72 -2.88 -9.63
N HIS A 49 2.80 -2.31 -10.41
CA HIS A 49 3.11 -1.23 -11.35
C HIS A 49 3.83 -0.06 -10.66
N ASP A 50 3.29 0.40 -9.52
CA ASP A 50 3.88 1.46 -8.71
C ASP A 50 5.33 1.14 -8.27
N HIS A 51 5.62 -0.12 -7.90
CA HIS A 51 6.98 -0.54 -7.58
C HIS A 51 7.90 -0.45 -8.79
N ALA A 52 7.48 -0.95 -9.96
CA ALA A 52 8.29 -0.94 -11.16
C ALA A 52 8.68 0.48 -11.59
N ILE A 53 7.73 1.43 -11.55
CA ILE A 53 7.98 2.84 -11.88
C ILE A 53 8.96 3.48 -10.89
N VAL A 54 8.68 3.40 -9.58
CA VAL A 54 9.47 4.12 -8.58
C VAL A 54 10.86 3.49 -8.40
N SER A 55 10.97 2.16 -8.41
CA SER A 55 12.27 1.47 -8.31
C SER A 55 13.10 1.64 -9.58
N GLY A 56 12.48 1.66 -10.77
CA GLY A 56 13.17 1.91 -12.04
C GLY A 56 13.75 3.33 -12.10
N ARG A 57 12.95 4.33 -11.70
CA ARG A 57 13.43 5.72 -11.58
C ARG A 57 14.59 5.84 -10.60
N LEU A 58 14.45 5.28 -9.40
CA LEU A 58 15.52 5.29 -8.40
C LEU A 58 16.78 4.58 -8.90
N ALA A 59 16.63 3.46 -9.61
CA ALA A 59 17.74 2.76 -10.23
C ALA A 59 18.49 3.66 -11.20
N GLY A 60 17.78 4.35 -12.11
CA GLY A 60 18.38 5.31 -13.04
C GLY A 60 19.11 6.47 -12.34
N GLU A 61 18.53 7.03 -11.28
CA GLU A 61 19.19 8.06 -10.46
C GLU A 61 20.47 7.54 -9.78
N ASN A 62 20.44 6.31 -9.28
CA ASN A 62 21.60 5.71 -8.62
C ASN A 62 22.69 5.30 -9.63
N MET A 63 22.31 4.91 -10.85
CA MET A 63 23.26 4.69 -11.95
C MET A 63 24.02 5.98 -12.33
N THR A 64 23.44 7.15 -12.09
CA THR A 64 24.08 8.46 -12.32
C THR A 64 24.69 9.07 -11.05
N GLY A 65 24.82 8.29 -9.97
CA GLY A 65 25.57 8.67 -8.77
C GLY A 65 24.75 9.30 -7.64
N ALA A 66 23.42 9.26 -7.68
CA ALA A 66 22.59 9.86 -6.63
C ALA A 66 22.70 9.14 -5.25
N GLY A 67 22.97 7.83 -5.23
CA GLY A 67 23.18 7.06 -3.99
C GLY A 67 21.99 7.06 -3.01
N LYS A 68 20.75 7.18 -3.51
CA LYS A 68 19.53 7.29 -2.71
C LYS A 68 18.98 5.91 -2.31
N PRO A 69 18.48 5.74 -1.07
CA PRO A 69 17.86 4.51 -0.62
C PRO A 69 16.43 4.33 -1.14
N TYR A 70 15.97 3.07 -1.25
CA TYR A 70 14.58 2.77 -1.62
C TYR A 70 13.68 2.73 -0.38
N TRP A 71 12.91 3.81 -0.16
CA TRP A 71 11.99 3.94 0.99
C TRP A 71 10.51 3.97 0.60
N HIS A 72 10.21 3.64 -0.65
CA HIS A 72 8.85 3.67 -1.17
C HIS A 72 8.06 2.45 -0.74
N GLN A 73 6.90 2.68 -0.11
CA GLN A 73 5.93 1.62 0.18
C GLN A 73 5.05 1.45 -1.05
N SER A 74 5.26 0.37 -1.79
CA SER A 74 4.50 0.15 -3.02
C SER A 74 3.04 -0.22 -2.73
N MET A 75 2.13 0.41 -3.47
CA MET A 75 0.71 0.06 -3.47
C MET A 75 0.35 -0.88 -4.64
N PHE A 76 -0.78 -1.56 -4.52
CA PHE A 76 -1.41 -2.39 -5.54
C PHE A 76 -2.86 -1.95 -5.74
N TRP A 77 -3.40 -2.10 -6.95
CA TRP A 77 -4.82 -1.93 -7.20
C TRP A 77 -5.35 -2.97 -8.19
N SER A 78 -6.66 -3.21 -8.14
CA SER A 78 -7.37 -4.05 -9.09
C SER A 78 -8.80 -3.56 -9.27
N ASP A 79 -9.18 -3.26 -10.51
CA ASP A 79 -10.53 -2.87 -10.88
C ASP A 79 -11.23 -4.09 -11.53
N LEU A 80 -12.29 -4.59 -10.88
CA LEU A 80 -13.17 -5.63 -11.40
C LEU A 80 -14.34 -4.96 -12.13
N GLY A 81 -14.07 -4.54 -13.37
CA GLY A 81 -15.04 -3.77 -14.15
C GLY A 81 -15.24 -2.35 -13.60
N PRO A 82 -16.34 -1.67 -13.97
CA PRO A 82 -16.54 -0.27 -13.65
C PRO A 82 -17.00 0.00 -12.19
N GLU A 83 -17.49 -1.03 -11.49
CA GLU A 83 -18.22 -0.87 -10.23
C GLU A 83 -17.44 -1.27 -8.97
N VAL A 84 -16.39 -2.10 -9.13
CA VAL A 84 -15.67 -2.69 -7.98
C VAL A 84 -14.18 -2.46 -8.12
N GLY A 85 -13.58 -1.74 -7.17
CA GLY A 85 -12.15 -1.48 -7.09
C GLY A 85 -11.56 -1.89 -5.76
N TYR A 86 -10.34 -2.41 -5.79
CA TYR A 86 -9.55 -2.74 -4.63
C TYR A 86 -8.21 -2.01 -4.68
N GLU A 87 -7.75 -1.54 -3.54
CA GLU A 87 -6.37 -1.07 -3.35
C GLU A 87 -5.75 -1.77 -2.14
N ALA A 88 -4.44 -2.01 -2.20
CA ALA A 88 -3.74 -2.70 -1.12
C ALA A 88 -2.34 -2.13 -0.91
N ILE A 89 -1.88 -2.17 0.34
CA ILE A 89 -0.53 -1.77 0.74
C ILE A 89 -0.05 -2.63 1.91
N GLY A 90 1.26 -2.92 1.95
CA GLY A 90 1.88 -3.66 3.04
C GLY A 90 1.85 -5.19 2.86
N ILE A 91 1.66 -5.93 3.96
CA ILE A 91 1.47 -7.40 4.00
C ILE A 91 -0.02 -7.70 4.13
N VAL A 92 -0.61 -8.21 3.06
CA VAL A 92 -2.04 -8.53 2.96
C VAL A 92 -2.25 -10.04 2.81
N ASP A 93 -2.07 -10.76 3.92
CA ASP A 93 -2.19 -12.22 3.99
C ASP A 93 -3.42 -12.58 4.82
N ALA A 94 -4.36 -13.32 4.23
CA ALA A 94 -5.62 -13.71 4.85
C ALA A 94 -5.45 -14.61 6.11
N SER A 95 -4.27 -15.20 6.30
CA SER A 95 -3.95 -15.96 7.52
C SER A 95 -3.63 -15.07 8.74
N LEU A 96 -3.39 -13.77 8.53
CA LEU A 96 -3.14 -12.83 9.62
C LEU A 96 -4.45 -12.45 10.33
N PRO A 97 -4.39 -12.08 11.62
CA PRO A 97 -5.51 -11.43 12.29
C PRO A 97 -5.93 -10.16 11.53
N THR A 98 -7.24 -10.03 11.29
CA THR A 98 -7.80 -8.91 10.53
C THR A 98 -8.95 -8.24 11.27
N VAL A 99 -9.10 -6.94 11.03
CA VAL A 99 -10.27 -6.16 11.44
C VAL A 99 -10.81 -5.45 10.21
N GLY A 100 -12.03 -5.79 9.82
CA GLY A 100 -12.75 -5.17 8.71
C GLY A 100 -13.79 -4.18 9.21
N VAL A 101 -13.80 -2.97 8.64
CA VAL A 101 -14.83 -1.96 8.88
C VAL A 101 -15.48 -1.62 7.55
N PHE A 102 -16.79 -1.80 7.46
CA PHE A 102 -17.55 -1.71 6.22
C PHE A 102 -18.69 -0.70 6.32
N ALA A 103 -19.10 -0.18 5.18
CA ALA A 103 -20.22 0.74 5.06
C ALA A 103 -20.94 0.59 3.73
N LYS A 104 -22.10 1.22 3.61
CA LYS A 104 -22.81 1.35 2.34
C LYS A 104 -21.98 2.20 1.38
N ALA A 105 -21.88 1.76 0.13
CA ALA A 105 -21.28 2.56 -0.92
C ALA A 105 -22.27 3.63 -1.41
N THR A 106 -21.71 4.72 -1.90
CA THR A 106 -22.42 5.73 -2.69
C THR A 106 -22.13 5.52 -4.17
N ALA A 107 -22.88 6.17 -5.06
CA ALA A 107 -22.64 6.12 -6.51
C ALA A 107 -21.25 6.67 -6.93
N LYS A 108 -20.55 7.37 -6.04
CA LYS A 108 -19.21 7.93 -6.27
C LYS A 108 -18.10 6.95 -5.88
N ASP A 109 -18.42 5.90 -5.14
CA ASP A 109 -17.47 4.94 -4.59
C ASP A 109 -17.21 3.79 -5.58
N THR A 110 -17.01 4.12 -6.87
CA THR A 110 -16.77 3.13 -7.93
C THR A 110 -15.56 3.50 -8.78
N PRO A 111 -14.87 2.51 -9.38
CA PRO A 111 -13.77 2.78 -10.29
C PRO A 111 -14.12 3.77 -11.39
N LYS A 112 -15.28 3.59 -12.04
CA LYS A 112 -15.77 4.44 -13.12
C LYS A 112 -15.93 5.90 -12.68
N ALA A 113 -16.53 6.15 -11.52
CA ALA A 113 -16.72 7.51 -11.02
C ALA A 113 -15.38 8.23 -10.81
N VAL A 114 -14.34 7.52 -10.37
CA VAL A 114 -13.00 8.11 -10.21
C VAL A 114 -12.36 8.42 -11.55
N VAL A 115 -12.48 7.55 -12.55
CA VAL A 115 -11.95 7.81 -13.90
C VAL A 115 -12.68 9.00 -14.54
N GLU A 116 -14.00 9.09 -14.39
CA GLU A 116 -14.79 10.23 -14.88
C GLU A 116 -14.39 11.55 -14.19
N ALA A 117 -14.01 11.51 -12.91
CA ALA A 117 -13.60 12.69 -12.15
C ALA A 117 -12.15 13.14 -12.43
N THR A 118 -11.23 12.19 -12.65
CA THR A 118 -9.79 12.48 -12.77
C THR A 118 -9.28 12.46 -14.21
N GLY A 119 -10.00 11.80 -15.11
CA GLY A 119 -9.54 11.52 -16.48
C GLY A 119 -8.44 10.46 -16.57
N GLU A 120 -8.02 9.87 -15.45
CA GLU A 120 -6.90 8.93 -15.36
C GLU A 120 -7.37 7.56 -14.86
N SER A 121 -6.90 6.50 -15.53
CA SER A 121 -7.22 5.11 -15.16
C SER A 121 -6.14 4.47 -14.30
N LEU A 122 -4.93 5.02 -14.28
CA LEU A 122 -3.81 4.54 -13.47
C LEU A 122 -3.95 5.01 -12.02
N ARG A 123 -4.45 4.13 -11.14
CA ARG A 123 -4.64 4.43 -9.71
C ARG A 123 -3.37 4.89 -9.01
N SER A 124 -2.22 4.36 -9.40
CA SER A 124 -0.93 4.77 -8.81
C SER A 124 -0.61 6.25 -9.04
N GLU A 125 -1.16 6.87 -10.08
CA GLU A 125 -0.96 8.29 -10.36
C GLU A 125 -1.96 9.15 -9.61
N THR A 126 -3.25 8.76 -9.60
CA THR A 126 -4.29 9.49 -8.86
C THR A 126 -4.01 9.53 -7.36
N GLU A 127 -3.53 8.42 -6.78
CA GLU A 127 -3.18 8.35 -5.35
C GLU A 127 -1.93 9.17 -4.98
N GLN A 128 -1.03 9.47 -5.92
CA GLN A 128 0.12 10.34 -5.66
C GLN A 128 -0.29 11.81 -5.54
N ILE A 129 -1.38 12.20 -6.19
CA ILE A 129 -1.89 13.58 -6.24
C ILE A 129 -2.96 13.81 -5.16
N ALA A 130 -3.53 12.73 -4.60
CA ALA A 130 -4.57 12.79 -3.57
C ALA A 130 -4.14 13.62 -2.35
N ASP A 131 -5.01 14.54 -1.94
CA ASP A 131 -4.82 15.35 -0.73
C ASP A 131 -4.95 14.47 0.53
N PRO A 132 -3.93 14.43 1.42
CA PRO A 132 -4.00 13.69 2.68
C PRO A 132 -4.87 14.38 3.75
N SER A 133 -5.52 15.50 3.45
CA SER A 133 -6.37 16.21 4.40
C SER A 133 -7.49 15.30 4.94
N PRO A 134 -7.70 15.27 6.26
CA PRO A 134 -8.72 14.41 6.85
C PRO A 134 -10.12 14.88 6.42
N PRO A 135 -11.01 13.96 6.05
CA PRO A 135 -12.40 14.27 5.71
C PRO A 135 -13.15 14.88 6.91
N MET A 136 -14.23 15.61 6.62
CA MET A 136 -15.22 15.97 7.64
C MET A 136 -15.90 14.71 8.20
N TYR A 137 -15.95 14.60 9.52
CA TYR A 137 -16.48 13.46 10.26
C TYR A 137 -18.02 13.49 10.30
N HIS A 138 -18.65 12.36 9.98
CA HIS A 138 -20.06 12.11 10.32
C HIS A 138 -20.17 11.00 11.36
N SER A 139 -21.12 11.16 12.28
CA SER A 139 -21.13 10.53 13.61
C SER A 139 -21.86 9.18 13.71
N SER A 140 -21.84 8.34 12.68
CA SER A 140 -22.38 6.98 12.86
C SER A 140 -21.45 6.15 13.73
N SER A 141 -22.02 5.55 14.78
CA SER A 141 -21.29 4.62 15.64
C SER A 141 -21.17 3.27 14.94
N PRO A 142 -19.99 2.63 14.97
CA PRO A 142 -19.84 1.26 14.47
C PRO A 142 -20.79 0.32 15.19
N HIS A 143 -21.35 -0.65 14.47
CA HIS A 143 -22.17 -1.72 15.03
C HIS A 143 -21.70 -3.08 14.48
N SER A 144 -22.07 -4.15 15.18
CA SER A 144 -21.80 -5.52 14.72
C SER A 144 -22.59 -5.83 13.43
N PRO A 145 -22.08 -6.68 12.54
CA PRO A 145 -22.80 -7.00 11.30
C PRO A 145 -24.20 -7.55 11.58
N GLN A 146 -25.22 -6.97 10.94
CA GLN A 146 -26.61 -7.46 11.02
C GLN A 146 -26.96 -8.27 9.77
N THR A 147 -27.81 -9.28 9.93
CA THR A 147 -28.28 -10.09 8.80
C THR A 147 -29.18 -9.25 7.90
N GLY A 148 -28.81 -9.14 6.61
CA GLY A 148 -29.54 -8.34 5.62
C GLY A 148 -28.98 -6.94 5.38
N GLU A 149 -27.84 -6.58 5.99
CA GLU A 149 -27.10 -5.37 5.62
C GLU A 149 -26.22 -5.62 4.39
N ASP A 150 -26.45 -4.83 3.35
CA ASP A 150 -25.57 -4.78 2.18
C ASP A 150 -24.49 -3.73 2.37
N TYR A 151 -23.23 -4.17 2.36
CA TYR A 151 -22.07 -3.29 2.34
C TYR A 151 -21.57 -3.12 0.90
N GLY A 152 -21.02 -1.95 0.58
CA GLY A 152 -20.49 -1.67 -0.75
C GLY A 152 -19.08 -1.07 -0.76
N LYS A 153 -18.55 -0.70 0.41
CA LYS A 153 -17.19 -0.22 0.61
C LYS A 153 -16.66 -0.58 1.98
N GLY A 154 -15.34 -0.57 2.14
CA GLY A 154 -14.72 -0.83 3.44
C GLY A 154 -13.21 -0.76 3.44
N VAL A 155 -12.67 -0.91 4.65
CA VAL A 155 -11.24 -1.05 4.92
C VAL A 155 -11.02 -2.32 5.73
N VAL A 156 -9.95 -3.06 5.39
CA VAL A 156 -9.50 -4.23 6.14
C VAL A 156 -8.08 -3.99 6.61
N PHE A 157 -7.88 -4.03 7.92
CA PHE A 157 -6.57 -3.92 8.56
C PHE A 157 -6.00 -5.32 8.81
N TYR A 158 -4.76 -5.55 8.40
CA TYR A 158 -3.99 -6.77 8.66
C TYR A 158 -3.01 -6.50 9.80
N LEU A 159 -3.04 -7.36 10.83
CA LEU A 159 -2.33 -7.12 12.08
C LEU A 159 -1.23 -8.15 12.33
N ARG A 160 -0.16 -7.70 12.96
CA ARG A 160 0.86 -8.53 13.59
C ARG A 160 1.23 -7.87 14.91
N ASP A 161 1.12 -8.59 16.03
CA ASP A 161 1.40 -8.06 17.37
C ASP A 161 0.65 -6.74 17.68
N ASN A 162 -0.61 -6.66 17.26
CA ASN A 162 -1.49 -5.48 17.35
C ASN A 162 -1.03 -4.25 16.55
N VAL A 163 -0.04 -4.39 15.67
CA VAL A 163 0.42 -3.35 14.74
C VAL A 163 -0.12 -3.62 13.35
N VAL A 164 -0.59 -2.57 12.68
CA VAL A 164 -1.06 -2.64 11.29
C VAL A 164 0.13 -2.85 10.34
N VAL A 165 0.18 -4.01 9.69
CA VAL A 165 1.22 -4.39 8.72
C VAL A 165 0.74 -4.35 7.27
N GLY A 166 -0.58 -4.29 7.05
CA GLY A 166 -1.17 -4.17 5.74
C GLY A 166 -2.59 -3.64 5.80
N ILE A 167 -3.04 -3.05 4.69
CA ILE A 167 -4.37 -2.47 4.54
C ILE A 167 -4.90 -2.84 3.16
N VAL A 168 -6.15 -3.28 3.11
CA VAL A 168 -6.94 -3.41 1.88
C VAL A 168 -8.09 -2.40 1.94
N LEU A 169 -8.25 -1.65 0.86
CA LEU A 169 -9.35 -0.73 0.62
C LEU A 169 -10.25 -1.33 -0.45
N TRP A 170 -11.54 -1.41 -0.17
CA TRP A 170 -12.56 -1.86 -1.12
C TRP A 170 -13.49 -0.70 -1.40
N ASN A 171 -13.53 -0.23 -2.65
CA ASN A 171 -14.33 0.91 -3.07
C ASN A 171 -14.09 2.18 -2.21
N VAL A 172 -12.85 2.33 -1.74
CA VAL A 172 -12.37 3.52 -1.03
C VAL A 172 -11.15 4.01 -1.78
N PHE A 173 -11.26 5.20 -2.38
CA PHE A 173 -10.23 5.79 -3.24
C PHE A 173 -9.75 7.12 -2.64
N ASN A 174 -8.58 7.58 -3.06
CA ASN A 174 -7.89 8.80 -2.60
C ASN A 174 -7.55 8.76 -1.10
N ARG A 175 -7.26 7.56 -0.59
CA ARG A 175 -6.95 7.31 0.84
C ARG A 175 -5.65 6.52 1.03
N MET A 176 -4.91 6.22 -0.03
CA MET A 176 -3.62 5.55 0.07
C MET A 176 -2.57 6.34 0.86
N PRO A 177 -2.51 7.70 0.80
CA PRO A 177 -1.59 8.47 1.65
C PRO A 177 -1.81 8.24 3.15
N ILE A 178 -3.07 8.06 3.58
CA ILE A 178 -3.44 7.76 4.98
C ILE A 178 -2.99 6.34 5.34
N ALA A 179 -3.27 5.36 4.48
CA ALA A 179 -2.85 3.98 4.68
C ALA A 179 -1.32 3.84 4.80
N ARG A 180 -0.59 4.53 3.93
CA ARG A 180 0.89 4.61 3.96
C ARG A 180 1.38 5.19 5.29
N LYS A 181 0.75 6.26 5.78
CA LYS A 181 1.11 6.87 7.06
C LYS A 181 0.89 5.91 8.24
N ILE A 182 -0.23 5.19 8.27
CA ILE A 182 -0.53 4.21 9.33
C ILE A 182 0.55 3.12 9.41
N ILE A 183 0.90 2.50 8.27
CA ILE A 183 1.92 1.45 8.23
C ILE A 183 3.31 2.01 8.56
N LYS A 184 3.63 3.21 8.08
CA LYS A 184 4.90 3.89 8.38
C LYS A 184 5.05 4.22 9.87
N ASP A 185 3.98 4.68 10.52
CA ASP A 185 4.00 5.00 11.94
C ASP A 185 4.19 3.71 12.77
N GLY A 186 3.60 2.58 12.35
CA GLY A 186 3.77 1.29 13.00
C GLY A 186 3.28 1.28 14.45
N LYS A 187 2.25 2.09 14.74
CA LYS A 187 1.64 2.20 16.07
C LYS A 187 0.70 1.03 16.31
N SER A 188 0.62 0.60 17.57
CA SER A 188 -0.48 -0.22 18.06
C SER A 188 -1.72 0.67 18.21
N TYR A 189 -2.88 0.13 17.87
CA TYR A 189 -4.16 0.81 18.03
C TYR A 189 -5.07 -0.02 18.93
N ASP A 190 -5.63 0.60 19.97
CA ASP A 190 -6.57 -0.07 20.86
C ASP A 190 -7.95 -0.20 20.21
N ASP A 191 -8.34 0.78 19.39
CA ASP A 191 -9.59 0.78 18.62
C ASP A 191 -9.35 1.15 17.15
N LEU A 192 -9.40 0.14 16.28
CA LEU A 192 -9.27 0.31 14.84
C LEU A 192 -10.52 0.92 14.18
N ASN A 193 -11.65 0.99 14.89
CA ASN A 193 -12.83 1.70 14.38
C ASN A 193 -12.58 3.21 14.28
N GLU A 194 -11.87 3.79 15.24
CA GLU A 194 -11.46 5.20 15.17
C GLU A 194 -10.51 5.46 14.01
N VAL A 195 -9.61 4.51 13.74
CA VAL A 195 -8.70 4.58 12.58
C VAL A 195 -9.48 4.48 11.27
N ALA A 196 -10.52 3.64 11.21
CA ALA A 196 -11.37 3.48 10.05
C ALA A 196 -12.12 4.77 9.65
N LYS A 197 -12.39 5.67 10.61
CA LYS A 197 -13.01 6.98 10.32
C LYS A 197 -12.16 7.85 9.39
N LEU A 198 -10.84 7.68 9.41
CA LEU A 198 -9.93 8.40 8.50
C LEU A 198 -10.17 8.04 7.02
N PHE A 199 -10.84 6.91 6.76
CA PHE A 199 -11.15 6.42 5.41
C PHE A 199 -12.53 6.85 4.88
N SER A 200 -13.24 7.78 5.55
CA SER A 200 -14.54 8.30 5.09
C SER A 200 -15.60 7.21 4.85
N LEU A 201 -15.62 6.16 5.66
CA LEU A 201 -16.62 5.09 5.50
C LEU A 201 -18.05 5.58 5.77
N HIS A 202 -18.19 6.66 6.54
CA HIS A 202 -19.46 7.28 6.85
C HIS A 202 -19.57 8.60 6.08
N SER A 203 -20.11 8.52 4.88
CA SER A 203 -20.56 9.66 4.09
C SER A 203 -22.03 9.43 3.77
N GLU A 204 -22.85 10.47 3.96
CA GLU A 204 -24.32 10.55 3.85
C GLU A 204 -25.01 9.57 2.88
#